data_AF-A0A963LP42-F1
#
_entry.id   AF-A0A963LP42-F1
#
_cell.length_a   1.000
_cell.length_b   1.000
_cell.length_c   1.000
_cell.angle_alpha   90.00
_cell.angle_beta   90.00
_cell.angle_gamma   90.00
#
_symmetry.space_group_name_H-M   'P 1'
#
loop_
_entity.id
_entity.type
_entity.pdbx_description
1 polymer ?
#
loop_
_entity_poly.entity_id
_entity_poly.type
_entity_poly.pdbx_seq_one_letter_code
_entity_poly.pdbx_strand_id
1 'polypeptide(L)'
;AVEEVAAASGERAMEYLDELEQEARPRAVKIRVPESDALRTEGALLSRPGEPTWSIAGQAARRVRDCWSLGSEPLSNQQLADLFSMPEAMLAGESAGTAVTMSAGFRGEPGGESVEVVLGKPRSASRRFALARLVADHLYRSPGDRLLPVTDAKTARQKFQRAFAQEFLCPFSALSDFLGTAEPTDDRIEEAADLFDVSPLLVKTTLVNRGVLGREVLSG
;
A
#
# COMPACT_ATOMS: atom_id res chain seq x y z
N ALA A 1 -2.62 -16.41 -0.86
CA ALA A 1 -3.81 -15.54 -0.98
C ALA A 1 -5.02 -15.99 -0.15
N VAL A 2 -5.49 -17.24 -0.29
CA VAL A 2 -6.72 -17.75 0.37
C VAL A 2 -6.75 -17.51 1.88
N GLU A 3 -5.65 -17.81 2.58
CA GLU A 3 -5.53 -17.58 4.03
C GLU A 3 -5.72 -16.10 4.42
N GLU A 4 -5.27 -15.16 3.57
CA GLU A 4 -5.40 -13.72 3.84
C GLU A 4 -6.83 -13.23 3.68
N VAL A 5 -7.54 -13.79 2.70
CA VAL A 5 -8.97 -13.52 2.48
C VAL A 5 -9.77 -14.13 3.63
N ALA A 6 -9.54 -15.41 3.95
CA ALA A 6 -10.20 -16.09 5.06
C ALA A 6 -9.96 -15.42 6.41
N ALA A 7 -8.73 -14.96 6.68
CA ALA A 7 -8.42 -14.23 7.91
C ALA A 7 -9.15 -12.88 8.03
N ALA A 8 -9.62 -12.30 6.92
CA ALA A 8 -10.37 -11.04 6.90
C ALA A 8 -11.89 -11.23 6.87
N SER A 9 -12.38 -12.24 6.16
CA SER A 9 -13.81 -12.42 5.84
C SER A 9 -14.46 -13.62 6.55
N GLY A 10 -13.69 -14.46 7.23
CA GLY A 10 -14.20 -15.64 7.92
C GLY A 10 -14.95 -16.57 6.96
N GLU A 11 -16.21 -16.89 7.29
CA GLU A 11 -17.07 -17.80 6.52
C GLU A 11 -17.34 -17.32 5.08
N ARG A 12 -17.20 -16.02 4.81
CA ARG A 12 -17.44 -15.41 3.49
C ARG A 12 -16.23 -15.45 2.55
N ALA A 13 -15.18 -16.17 2.92
CA ALA A 13 -13.94 -16.23 2.14
C ALA A 13 -14.16 -16.71 0.70
N MET A 14 -15.00 -17.73 0.51
CA MET A 14 -15.28 -18.26 -0.82
C MET A 14 -16.06 -17.25 -1.68
N GLU A 15 -17.06 -16.58 -1.12
CA GLU A 15 -17.81 -15.52 -1.81
C GLU A 15 -16.87 -14.42 -2.32
N TYR A 16 -15.91 -14.00 -1.50
CA TYR A 16 -14.96 -12.95 -1.87
C TYR A 16 -13.96 -13.42 -2.92
N LEU A 17 -13.52 -14.68 -2.86
CA LEU A 17 -12.65 -15.24 -3.90
C LEU A 17 -13.38 -15.35 -5.24
N ASP A 18 -14.65 -15.75 -5.23
CA ASP A 18 -15.47 -15.82 -6.43
C ASP A 18 -15.72 -14.44 -7.01
N GLU A 19 -16.06 -13.43 -6.19
CA GLU A 19 -16.19 -12.04 -6.62
C GLU A 19 -14.89 -11.53 -7.28
N LEU A 20 -13.74 -11.83 -6.67
CA LEU A 20 -12.45 -11.41 -7.21
C LEU A 20 -12.18 -12.00 -8.60
N GLU A 21 -12.41 -13.30 -8.79
CA GLU A 21 -12.13 -13.96 -10.07
C GLU A 21 -13.17 -13.62 -11.14
N GLN A 22 -14.45 -13.58 -10.78
CA GLN A 22 -15.55 -13.45 -11.75
C GLN A 22 -15.91 -12.00 -12.06
N GLU A 23 -15.78 -11.09 -11.10
CA GLU A 23 -16.22 -9.70 -11.24
C GLU A 23 -15.06 -8.71 -11.26
N ALA A 24 -14.09 -8.90 -10.37
CA ALA A 24 -13.01 -7.92 -10.19
C ALA A 24 -11.92 -8.06 -11.25
N ARG A 25 -11.47 -9.29 -11.52
CA ARG A 25 -10.38 -9.57 -12.47
C ARG A 25 -10.68 -9.13 -13.91
N PRO A 26 -11.88 -9.34 -14.49
CA PRO A 26 -12.19 -8.85 -15.84
C PRO A 26 -12.13 -7.32 -16.00
N ARG A 27 -12.17 -6.59 -14.88
CA ARG A 27 -12.11 -5.13 -14.81
C ARG A 27 -10.75 -4.63 -14.32
N ALA A 28 -9.83 -5.55 -14.04
CA ALA A 28 -8.50 -5.21 -13.55
C ALA A 28 -7.71 -4.52 -14.66
N VAL A 29 -6.94 -3.52 -14.26
CA VAL A 29 -6.10 -2.75 -15.16
C VAL A 29 -4.68 -3.25 -15.02
N LYS A 30 -4.04 -3.59 -16.14
CA LYS A 30 -2.63 -3.97 -16.15
C LYS A 30 -1.76 -2.76 -15.82
N ILE A 31 -0.92 -2.88 -14.80
CA ILE A 31 0.12 -1.92 -14.45
C ILE A 31 1.49 -2.55 -14.63
N ARG A 32 2.53 -1.73 -14.75
CA ARG A 32 3.93 -2.14 -14.72
C ARG A 32 4.55 -1.69 -13.41
N VAL A 33 5.26 -2.59 -12.73
CA VAL A 33 6.09 -2.29 -11.56
C VAL A 33 7.55 -2.33 -12.02
N PRO A 34 8.20 -1.18 -12.23
CA PRO A 34 9.51 -1.14 -12.85
C PRO A 34 10.57 -1.72 -11.90
N GLU A 35 11.62 -2.31 -12.48
CA GLU A 35 12.74 -2.95 -11.77
C GLU A 35 12.33 -4.04 -10.76
N SER A 36 11.16 -4.67 -10.96
CA SER A 36 10.60 -5.60 -9.97
C SER A 36 11.49 -6.81 -9.66
N ASP A 37 12.26 -7.31 -10.63
CA ASP A 37 13.19 -8.43 -10.43
C ASP A 37 14.40 -8.06 -9.56
N ALA A 38 14.98 -6.88 -9.81
CA ALA A 38 16.08 -6.36 -9.00
C ALA A 38 15.61 -6.10 -7.56
N LEU A 39 14.46 -5.43 -7.40
CA LEU A 39 13.86 -5.13 -6.10
C LEU A 39 13.45 -6.38 -5.32
N ARG A 40 12.93 -7.42 -5.99
CA ARG A 40 12.65 -8.74 -5.39
C ARG A 40 13.90 -9.37 -4.79
N THR A 41 14.99 -9.35 -5.57
CA THR A 41 16.26 -9.99 -5.19
C THR A 41 16.88 -9.29 -3.98
N GLU A 42 16.92 -7.96 -4.00
CA GLU A 42 17.42 -7.18 -2.87
C GLU A 42 16.51 -7.27 -1.64
N GLY A 43 15.20 -7.36 -1.86
CA GLY A 43 14.21 -7.49 -0.79
C GLY A 43 14.39 -8.72 0.08
N ALA A 44 14.81 -9.83 -0.51
CA ALA A 44 15.16 -11.05 0.23
C ALA A 44 16.28 -10.82 1.26
N LEU A 45 17.14 -9.82 1.05
CA LEU A 45 18.28 -9.48 1.91
C LEU A 45 17.91 -8.54 3.06
N LEU A 46 16.73 -7.91 3.03
CA LEU A 46 16.30 -6.93 4.04
C LEU A 46 15.88 -7.58 5.38
N SER A 47 15.54 -8.87 5.37
CA SER A 47 15.00 -9.52 6.57
C SER A 47 16.12 -9.97 7.51
N ARG A 48 16.23 -9.31 8.67
CA ARG A 48 17.11 -9.74 9.77
C ARG A 48 16.32 -10.49 10.85
N PRO A 49 16.88 -11.55 11.47
CA PRO A 49 16.21 -12.24 12.57
C PRO A 49 15.84 -11.28 13.71
N GLY A 50 14.58 -11.33 14.16
CA GLY A 50 14.08 -10.52 15.27
C GLY A 50 13.63 -9.09 14.90
N GLU A 51 13.78 -8.66 13.65
CA GLU A 51 13.36 -7.33 13.24
C GLU A 51 11.83 -7.22 13.07
N PRO A 52 11.17 -6.17 13.61
CA PRO A 52 9.73 -5.98 13.44
C PRO A 52 9.32 -5.79 11.97
N THR A 53 8.18 -6.37 11.57
CA THR A 53 7.67 -6.31 10.19
C THR A 53 7.53 -4.88 9.64
N TRP A 54 7.15 -3.91 10.47
CA TRP A 54 7.01 -2.52 10.05
C TRP A 54 8.36 -1.87 9.72
N SER A 55 9.44 -2.26 10.43
CA SER A 55 10.79 -1.74 10.17
C SER A 55 11.32 -2.26 8.83
N ILE A 56 11.15 -3.56 8.57
CA ILE A 56 11.52 -4.19 7.29
C ILE A 56 10.73 -3.55 6.14
N ALA A 57 9.42 -3.38 6.31
CA ALA A 57 8.57 -2.75 5.30
C ALA A 57 8.96 -1.29 5.02
N GLY A 58 9.33 -0.53 6.04
CA GLY A 58 9.83 0.83 5.86
C GLY A 58 11.17 0.89 5.14
N GLN A 59 12.09 -0.02 5.42
CA GLN A 59 13.36 -0.14 4.68
C GLN A 59 13.11 -0.50 3.21
N ALA A 60 12.21 -1.44 2.95
CA ALA A 60 11.79 -1.81 1.61
C ALA A 60 11.22 -0.61 0.84
N ALA A 61 10.32 0.17 1.45
CA ALA A 61 9.73 1.35 0.82
C ALA A 61 10.79 2.42 0.47
N ARG A 62 11.72 2.70 1.40
CA ARG A 62 12.84 3.63 1.13
C ARG A 62 13.72 3.15 -0.01
N ARG A 63 14.07 1.86 -0.03
CA ARG A 63 14.88 1.29 -1.10
C ARG A 63 14.20 1.37 -2.47
N VAL A 64 12.88 1.14 -2.51
CA VAL A 64 12.07 1.29 -3.72
C VAL A 64 12.08 2.76 -4.18
N ARG A 65 11.89 3.72 -3.27
CA ARG A 65 11.98 5.15 -3.60
C ARG A 65 13.37 5.53 -4.13
N ASP A 66 14.44 4.99 -3.56
CA ASP A 66 15.81 5.23 -4.03
C ASP A 66 16.03 4.63 -5.43
N CYS A 67 15.58 3.39 -5.64
CA CYS A 67 15.67 2.71 -6.94
C CYS A 67 14.95 3.47 -8.04
N TRP A 68 13.79 4.04 -7.72
CA TRP A 68 12.97 4.82 -8.66
C TRP A 68 13.27 6.32 -8.64
N SER A 69 14.32 6.75 -7.92
CA SER A 69 14.74 8.17 -7.82
C SER A 69 13.62 9.13 -7.39
N LEU A 70 12.76 8.69 -6.47
CA LEU A 70 11.57 9.44 -6.03
C LEU A 70 11.86 10.46 -4.91
N GLY A 71 13.06 10.46 -4.32
CA GLY A 71 13.40 11.32 -3.18
C GLY A 71 12.49 11.08 -1.97
N SER A 72 12.22 12.09 -1.15
CA SER A 72 11.33 12.02 0.03
C SER A 72 10.01 12.80 -0.12
N GLU A 73 9.82 13.46 -1.26
CA GLU A 73 8.65 14.32 -1.51
C GLU A 73 7.35 13.51 -1.69
N PRO A 74 6.19 14.11 -1.39
CA PRO A 74 4.88 13.56 -1.75
C PRO A 74 4.80 13.18 -3.24
N LEU A 75 4.08 12.09 -3.54
CA LEU A 75 3.87 11.64 -4.92
C LEU A 75 2.47 12.06 -5.39
N SER A 76 2.36 12.81 -6.48
CA SER A 76 1.06 13.13 -7.09
C SER A 76 0.43 11.91 -7.76
N ASN A 77 -0.87 11.98 -8.07
CA ASN A 77 -1.56 10.94 -8.84
C ASN A 77 -0.94 10.75 -10.23
N GLN A 78 -0.58 11.85 -10.91
CA GLN A 78 0.13 11.82 -12.17
C GLN A 78 1.48 11.09 -12.06
N GLN A 79 2.28 11.38 -11.02
CA GLN A 79 3.56 10.68 -10.81
C GLN A 79 3.38 9.17 -10.62
N LEU A 80 2.38 8.76 -9.83
CA LEU A 80 2.06 7.33 -9.66
C LEU A 80 1.54 6.70 -10.96
N ALA A 81 0.72 7.42 -11.72
CA ALA A 81 0.18 6.98 -13.00
C ALA A 81 1.30 6.72 -14.02
N ASP A 82 2.23 7.67 -14.14
CA ASP A 82 3.39 7.56 -15.02
C ASP A 82 4.32 6.42 -14.59
N LEU A 83 4.66 6.38 -13.29
CA LEU A 83 5.54 5.37 -12.72
C LEU A 83 5.02 3.94 -12.96
N PHE A 84 3.71 3.72 -12.81
CA PHE A 84 3.11 2.40 -12.97
C PHE A 84 2.49 2.16 -14.35
N SER A 85 2.68 3.07 -15.30
CA SER A 85 2.14 3.00 -16.66
C SER A 85 0.63 2.73 -16.67
N MET A 86 -0.13 3.51 -15.89
CA MET A 86 -1.57 3.32 -15.71
C MET A 86 -2.34 4.63 -15.89
N PRO A 87 -3.66 4.60 -16.17
CA PRO A 87 -4.46 5.81 -16.24
C PRO A 87 -4.60 6.49 -14.87
N GLU A 88 -4.37 7.81 -14.81
CA GLU A 88 -4.53 8.61 -13.56
C GLU A 88 -5.96 8.50 -12.99
N ALA A 89 -6.97 8.38 -13.86
CA ALA A 89 -8.37 8.19 -13.48
C ALA A 89 -8.61 6.98 -12.55
N MET A 90 -7.70 5.99 -12.54
CA MET A 90 -7.75 4.88 -11.59
C MET A 90 -7.61 5.37 -10.14
N LEU A 91 -6.91 6.47 -9.90
CA LEU A 91 -6.69 7.08 -8.60
C LEU A 91 -7.67 8.22 -8.27
N ALA A 92 -8.32 8.84 -9.25
CA ALA A 92 -9.16 10.03 -9.05
C ALA A 92 -10.39 9.79 -8.13
N GLY A 93 -10.89 8.54 -8.02
CA GLY A 93 -11.97 8.21 -7.09
C GLY A 93 -13.40 8.47 -7.60
N GLU A 94 -13.56 8.83 -8.87
CA GLU A 94 -14.85 9.24 -9.44
C GLU A 94 -15.60 8.15 -10.21
N SER A 95 -15.09 6.91 -10.25
CA SER A 95 -15.78 5.82 -10.96
C SER A 95 -17.03 5.35 -10.20
N ALA A 96 -18.16 6.01 -10.45
CA ALA A 96 -19.49 5.49 -10.19
C ALA A 96 -19.71 4.21 -11.02
N GLY A 97 -19.56 3.03 -10.41
CA GLY A 97 -20.03 1.77 -11.03
C GLY A 97 -19.17 0.52 -10.87
N THR A 98 -18.08 0.55 -10.11
CA THR A 98 -17.12 -0.56 -10.00
C THR A 98 -16.77 -0.89 -8.54
N ALA A 99 -17.76 -0.89 -7.64
CA ALA A 99 -17.52 -1.22 -6.22
C ALA A 99 -17.24 -2.72 -6.06
N VAL A 100 -16.00 -3.13 -6.33
CA VAL A 100 -15.50 -4.41 -5.82
C VAL A 100 -15.24 -4.27 -4.32
N THR A 101 -15.64 -5.28 -3.55
CA THR A 101 -15.55 -5.27 -2.09
C THR A 101 -14.11 -5.11 -1.61
N MET A 102 -13.15 -5.63 -2.39
CA MET A 102 -11.75 -5.70 -2.02
C MET A 102 -10.84 -5.28 -3.17
N SER A 103 -9.75 -4.58 -2.85
CA SER A 103 -8.70 -4.32 -3.83
C SER A 103 -7.80 -5.55 -3.95
N ALA A 104 -7.37 -5.87 -5.17
CA ALA A 104 -6.58 -7.06 -5.43
C ALA A 104 -5.64 -6.87 -6.62
N GLY A 105 -4.58 -7.66 -6.63
CA GLY A 105 -3.67 -7.81 -7.77
C GLY A 105 -3.70 -9.25 -8.29
N PHE A 106 -3.66 -9.40 -9.60
CA PHE A 106 -3.60 -10.69 -10.29
C PHE A 106 -2.30 -10.75 -11.08
N ARG A 107 -1.40 -11.64 -10.69
CA ARG A 107 -0.15 -11.86 -11.42
C ARG A 107 -0.38 -12.80 -12.59
N GLY A 108 0.14 -12.41 -13.74
CA GLY A 108 0.39 -13.32 -14.87
C GLY A 108 1.54 -14.27 -14.54
N GLU A 109 2.34 -14.64 -15.53
CA GLU A 109 3.47 -15.57 -15.33
C GLU A 109 4.50 -15.07 -14.28
N PRO A 110 5.15 -16.00 -13.54
CA PRO A 110 6.11 -15.64 -12.51
C PRO A 110 7.28 -14.85 -13.10
N GLY A 111 7.77 -13.86 -12.35
CA GLY A 111 8.88 -13.00 -12.78
C GLY A 111 8.49 -11.85 -13.69
N GLY A 112 7.21 -11.71 -14.07
CA GLY A 112 6.75 -10.54 -14.80
C GLY A 112 6.85 -9.24 -13.97
N GLU A 113 7.15 -8.13 -14.65
CA GLU A 113 7.03 -6.77 -14.09
C GLU A 113 5.58 -6.29 -14.06
N SER A 114 4.65 -7.01 -14.68
CA SER A 114 3.26 -6.61 -14.76
C SER A 114 2.39 -7.33 -13.74
N VAL A 115 1.38 -6.60 -13.26
CA VAL A 115 0.29 -7.13 -12.43
C VAL A 115 -1.00 -6.44 -12.85
N GLU A 116 -2.09 -7.18 -12.90
CA GLU A 116 -3.43 -6.60 -13.13
C GLU A 116 -4.00 -6.18 -11.79
N VAL A 117 -4.49 -4.96 -11.64
CA VAL A 117 -4.97 -4.43 -10.37
C VAL A 117 -6.41 -3.95 -10.44
N VAL A 118 -7.12 -4.16 -9.34
CA VAL A 118 -8.45 -3.60 -9.12
C VAL A 118 -8.45 -2.84 -7.79
N LEU A 119 -8.97 -1.61 -7.80
CA LEU A 119 -9.03 -0.74 -6.62
C LEU A 119 -10.50 -0.52 -6.23
N GLY A 120 -10.90 -1.17 -5.14
CA GLY A 120 -12.28 -1.13 -4.63
C GLY A 120 -12.62 0.05 -3.74
N LYS A 121 -11.65 0.91 -3.42
CA LYS A 121 -11.87 2.03 -2.48
C LYS A 121 -12.47 3.25 -3.21
N PRO A 122 -13.40 3.99 -2.61
CA PRO A 122 -14.04 5.13 -3.28
C PRO A 122 -13.13 6.36 -3.35
N ARG A 123 -12.40 6.67 -2.28
CA ARG A 123 -11.60 7.91 -2.16
C ARG A 123 -10.21 7.77 -2.78
N SER A 124 -9.68 8.87 -3.32
CA SER A 124 -8.35 8.91 -3.95
C SER A 124 -7.22 8.44 -3.02
N ALA A 125 -7.07 9.06 -1.84
CA ALA A 125 -6.11 8.63 -0.81
C ALA A 125 -6.18 7.12 -0.48
N SER A 126 -7.40 6.55 -0.43
CA SER A 126 -7.58 5.12 -0.17
C SER A 126 -7.19 4.23 -1.36
N ARG A 127 -7.40 4.70 -2.60
CA ARG A 127 -6.96 4.03 -3.83
C ARG A 127 -5.45 4.04 -3.96
N ARG A 128 -4.81 5.19 -3.70
CA ARG A 128 -3.35 5.36 -3.65
C ARG A 128 -2.73 4.40 -2.65
N PHE A 129 -3.28 4.35 -1.43
CA PHE A 129 -2.81 3.44 -0.39
C PHE A 129 -3.00 1.97 -0.78
N ALA A 130 -4.14 1.59 -1.36
CA ALA A 130 -4.37 0.23 -1.85
C ALA A 130 -3.40 -0.17 -2.97
N LEU A 131 -3.14 0.73 -3.93
CA LEU A 131 -2.15 0.52 -4.98
C LEU A 131 -0.75 0.28 -4.40
N ALA A 132 -0.30 1.14 -3.49
CA ALA A 132 1.01 0.99 -2.85
C ALA A 132 1.13 -0.33 -2.08
N ARG A 133 0.04 -0.80 -1.46
CA ARG A 133 -0.02 -2.14 -0.83
C ARG A 133 0.12 -3.26 -1.84
N LEU A 134 -0.54 -3.16 -3.01
CA LEU A 134 -0.42 -4.14 -4.10
C LEU A 134 0.99 -4.17 -4.69
N VAL A 135 1.62 -3.01 -4.86
CA VAL A 135 3.02 -2.90 -5.30
C VAL A 135 3.95 -3.58 -4.30
N ALA A 136 3.79 -3.31 -3.00
CA ALA A 136 4.56 -3.99 -1.95
C ALA A 136 4.40 -5.52 -2.04
N ASP A 137 3.17 -5.99 -2.23
CA ASP A 137 2.89 -7.41 -2.31
C ASP A 137 3.48 -8.04 -3.57
N HIS A 138 3.42 -7.33 -4.70
CA HIS A 138 4.01 -7.74 -5.96
C HIS A 138 5.54 -7.86 -5.87
N LEU A 139 6.19 -6.95 -5.14
CA LEU A 139 7.65 -6.90 -4.98
C LEU A 139 8.18 -7.87 -3.91
N TYR A 140 7.43 -8.16 -2.85
CA TYR A 140 7.99 -8.87 -1.68
C TYR A 140 7.28 -10.18 -1.31
N ARG A 141 6.32 -10.63 -2.12
CA ARG A 141 5.78 -12.00 -2.03
C ARG A 141 6.34 -12.92 -3.09
N SER A 142 6.37 -14.21 -2.75
CA SER A 142 6.73 -15.29 -3.66
C SER A 142 6.12 -15.06 -5.05
N PRO A 143 6.91 -15.09 -6.13
CA PRO A 143 6.42 -14.93 -7.50
C PRO A 143 5.35 -15.96 -7.89
N GLY A 144 5.27 -17.10 -7.18
CA GLY A 144 4.24 -18.12 -7.38
C GLY A 144 2.86 -17.74 -6.83
N ASP A 145 2.74 -16.72 -5.97
CA ASP A 145 1.42 -16.27 -5.50
C ASP A 145 0.74 -15.43 -6.59
N ARG A 146 -0.32 -15.99 -7.20
CA ARG A 146 -1.02 -15.37 -8.34
C ARG A 146 -2.03 -14.31 -7.90
N LEU A 147 -2.52 -14.36 -6.66
CA LEU A 147 -3.51 -13.42 -6.13
C LEU A 147 -2.92 -12.61 -4.96
N LEU A 148 -3.07 -11.29 -5.04
CA LEU A 148 -2.51 -10.32 -4.10
C LEU A 148 -3.64 -9.54 -3.41
N PRO A 149 -4.27 -10.09 -2.35
CA PRO A 149 -5.39 -9.44 -1.72
C PRO A 149 -4.95 -8.33 -0.76
N VAL A 150 -5.65 -7.21 -0.80
CA VAL A 150 -5.52 -6.08 0.13
C VAL A 150 -6.65 -6.20 1.16
N THR A 151 -6.35 -6.76 2.33
CA THR A 151 -7.36 -7.06 3.36
C THR A 151 -7.08 -6.31 4.67
N ASP A 152 -8.07 -6.25 5.55
CA ASP A 152 -7.91 -5.66 6.88
C ASP A 152 -7.42 -6.67 7.92
N ALA A 153 -7.04 -7.88 7.50
CA ALA A 153 -6.48 -8.88 8.39
C ALA A 153 -5.19 -8.39 9.07
N LYS A 154 -4.92 -8.92 10.26
CA LYS A 154 -3.76 -8.55 11.10
C LYS A 154 -2.57 -9.51 10.90
N THR A 155 -2.52 -10.19 9.76
CA THR A 155 -1.42 -11.09 9.37
C THR A 155 -0.12 -10.31 9.14
N ALA A 156 1.01 -11.03 9.14
CA ALA A 156 2.31 -10.43 8.84
C ALA A 156 2.35 -9.83 7.43
N ARG A 157 1.69 -10.46 6.45
CA ARG A 157 1.59 -9.95 5.07
C ARG A 157 0.88 -8.61 4.99
N GLN A 158 -0.31 -8.51 5.57
CA GLN A 158 -1.08 -7.27 5.53
C GLN A 158 -0.43 -6.17 6.37
N LYS A 159 0.23 -6.51 7.49
CA LYS A 159 1.05 -5.57 8.27
C LYS A 159 2.22 -5.02 7.46
N PHE A 160 2.93 -5.88 6.73
CA PHE A 160 4.02 -5.47 5.84
C PHE A 160 3.51 -4.52 4.76
N GLN A 161 2.44 -4.90 4.04
CA GLN A 161 1.85 -4.06 3.00
C GLN A 161 1.48 -2.67 3.52
N ARG A 162 0.79 -2.59 4.67
CA ARG A 162 0.37 -1.31 5.26
C ARG A 162 1.57 -0.44 5.64
N ALA A 163 2.58 -1.00 6.30
CA ALA A 163 3.77 -0.26 6.69
C ALA A 163 4.60 0.20 5.47
N PHE A 164 4.69 -0.64 4.43
CA PHE A 164 5.33 -0.25 3.18
C PHE A 164 4.58 0.92 2.52
N ALA A 165 3.26 0.79 2.34
CA ALA A 165 2.45 1.80 1.66
C ALA A 165 2.47 3.14 2.40
N GLN A 166 2.48 3.09 3.74
CA GLN A 166 2.63 4.27 4.58
C GLN A 166 3.96 4.97 4.30
N GLU A 167 5.09 4.27 4.43
CA GLU A 167 6.42 4.86 4.22
C GLU A 167 6.66 5.27 2.75
N PHE A 168 6.07 4.55 1.79
CA PHE A 168 6.21 4.85 0.37
C PHE A 168 5.49 6.15 -0.01
N LEU A 169 4.27 6.37 0.48
CA LEU A 169 3.46 7.55 0.16
C LEU A 169 3.73 8.75 1.09
N CYS A 170 4.04 8.46 2.36
CA CYS A 170 4.31 9.46 3.40
C CYS A 170 5.58 9.05 4.17
N PRO A 171 6.77 9.32 3.61
CA PRO A 171 8.04 8.98 4.26
C PRO A 171 8.12 9.63 5.63
N PHE A 172 8.42 8.84 6.67
CA PHE A 172 8.41 9.34 8.05
C PHE A 172 9.41 10.49 8.27
N SER A 173 10.54 10.50 7.57
CA SER A 173 11.50 11.61 7.65
C SER A 173 10.88 12.92 7.17
N ALA A 174 10.26 12.93 5.98
CA ALA A 174 9.61 14.12 5.43
C ALA A 174 8.41 14.55 6.28
N LEU A 175 7.63 13.59 6.80
CA LEU A 175 6.54 13.88 7.73
C LEU A 175 7.07 14.54 9.02
N SER A 176 8.14 14.00 9.60
CA SER A 176 8.75 14.53 10.82
C SER A 176 9.31 15.92 10.60
N ASP A 177 9.99 16.15 9.47
CA ASP A 177 10.55 17.45 9.10
C ASP A 177 9.44 18.49 8.91
N PHE A 178 8.34 18.11 8.26
CA PHE A 178 7.17 18.97 8.12
C PHE A 178 6.57 19.32 9.47
N LEU A 179 6.29 18.33 10.33
CA LEU A 179 5.63 18.53 11.61
C LEU A 179 6.46 19.40 12.56
N GLY A 180 7.79 19.26 12.53
CA GLY A 180 8.74 20.12 13.26
C GLY A 180 8.69 20.02 14.79
N THR A 181 7.73 19.29 15.35
CA THR A 181 7.50 19.15 16.80
C THR A 181 7.16 17.71 17.17
N ALA A 182 7.50 17.30 18.40
CA ALA A 182 7.23 15.96 18.90
C ALA A 182 5.74 15.69 19.20
N GLU A 183 4.90 16.72 19.37
CA GLU A 183 3.46 16.56 19.64
C GLU A 183 2.66 17.50 18.73
N PRO A 184 2.41 17.12 17.46
CA PRO A 184 1.66 17.94 16.53
C PRO A 184 0.18 18.03 16.92
N THR A 185 -0.42 19.20 16.69
CA THR A 185 -1.87 19.40 16.84
C THR A 185 -2.66 18.67 15.77
N ASP A 186 -3.97 18.49 15.98
CA ASP A 186 -4.85 17.89 14.96
C ASP A 186 -4.83 18.70 13.64
N ASP A 187 -4.83 20.04 13.69
CA ASP A 187 -4.73 20.88 12.50
C ASP A 187 -3.43 20.63 11.71
N ARG A 188 -2.30 20.47 12.41
CA ARG A 188 -1.01 20.14 11.77
C ARG A 188 -1.01 18.74 11.16
N ILE A 189 -1.75 17.81 11.76
CA ILE A 189 -1.93 16.45 11.23
C ILE A 189 -2.80 16.47 9.97
N GLU A 190 -3.87 17.26 9.94
CA GLU A 190 -4.71 17.46 8.76
C GLU A 190 -3.89 18.11 7.62
N GLU A 191 -3.14 19.17 7.92
CA GLU A 191 -2.24 19.80 6.94
C GLU A 191 -1.19 18.82 6.38
N ALA A 192 -0.66 17.92 7.22
CA ALA A 192 0.25 16.88 6.76
C ALA A 192 -0.47 15.85 5.88
N ALA A 193 -1.68 15.44 6.26
CA ALA A 193 -2.47 14.50 5.49
C ALA A 193 -2.77 15.04 4.08
N ASP A 194 -3.11 16.32 3.98
CA ASP A 194 -3.33 17.03 2.73
C ASP A 194 -2.04 17.11 1.90
N LEU A 195 -0.91 17.48 2.52
CA LEU A 195 0.39 17.57 1.84
C LEU A 195 0.81 16.22 1.20
N PHE A 196 0.63 15.11 1.92
CA PHE A 196 1.03 13.78 1.45
C PHE A 196 -0.08 13.05 0.66
N ASP A 197 -1.27 13.64 0.55
CA ASP A 197 -2.48 13.04 -0.04
C ASP A 197 -2.75 11.63 0.52
N VAL A 198 -2.84 11.58 1.85
CA VAL A 198 -3.15 10.40 2.68
C VAL A 198 -4.26 10.75 3.69
N SER A 199 -4.78 9.77 4.43
CA SER A 199 -5.78 10.09 5.47
C SER A 199 -5.12 10.61 6.76
N PRO A 200 -5.79 11.50 7.50
CA PRO A 200 -5.33 11.93 8.84
C PRO A 200 -5.13 10.76 9.80
N LEU A 201 -5.98 9.75 9.72
CA LEU A 201 -5.84 8.52 10.49
C LEU A 201 -4.53 7.78 10.19
N LEU A 202 -4.06 7.78 8.93
CA LEU A 202 -2.76 7.19 8.57
C LEU A 202 -1.62 7.97 9.20
N VAL A 203 -1.68 9.31 9.21
CA VAL A 203 -0.69 10.16 9.88
C VAL A 203 -0.69 9.89 11.38
N LYS A 204 -1.84 9.93 12.06
CA LYS A 204 -1.97 9.61 13.49
C LYS A 204 -1.39 8.22 13.82
N THR A 205 -1.78 7.21 13.05
CA THR A 205 -1.29 5.84 13.26
C THR A 205 0.22 5.74 13.06
N THR A 206 0.77 6.47 12.09
CA THR A 206 2.22 6.54 11.85
C THR A 206 2.95 7.11 13.07
N LEU A 207 2.48 8.24 13.60
CA LEU A 207 3.08 8.92 14.74
C LEU A 207 3.03 8.05 16.00
N VAL A 208 1.91 7.37 16.25
CA VAL A 208 1.77 6.42 17.37
C VAL A 208 2.72 5.23 17.23
N ASN A 209 2.80 4.64 16.03
CA ASN A 209 3.70 3.51 15.79
C ASN A 209 5.18 3.88 15.92
N ARG A 210 5.52 5.15 15.69
CA ARG A 210 6.87 5.70 15.82
C ARG A 210 7.17 6.26 17.22
N GLY A 211 6.21 6.19 18.14
CA GLY A 211 6.35 6.65 19.52
C GLY A 211 6.35 8.17 19.69
N VAL A 212 5.89 8.90 18.68
CA VAL A 212 5.76 10.37 18.70
C VAL A 212 4.50 10.80 19.46
N LEU A 213 3.41 10.06 19.27
CA LEU A 213 2.14 10.25 20.00
C LEU A 213 1.82 9.01 20.85
N GLY A 214 1.08 9.22 21.94
CA GLY A 214 0.54 8.12 22.74
C GLY A 214 -0.65 7.43 22.08
N ARG A 215 -0.95 6.19 22.51
CA ARG A 215 -1.98 5.34 21.89
C ARG A 215 -3.40 5.85 22.11
N GLU A 216 -3.62 6.65 23.13
CA GLU A 216 -4.88 7.30 23.49
C GLU A 216 -5.45 8.15 22.33
N VAL A 217 -4.59 8.70 21.48
CA VAL A 217 -4.98 9.51 20.31
C VAL A 217 -5.75 8.70 19.25
N LEU A 218 -5.62 7.37 19.24
CA LEU A 218 -6.35 6.48 18.30
C LEU A 218 -7.70 5.99 18.86
N SER A 219 -8.03 6.35 20.10
CA SER A 219 -9.25 5.89 20.79
C SER A 219 -10.36 6.95 20.84
N GLY A 220 -10.11 8.13 20.28
CA GLY A 220 -11.05 9.25 20.19
C GLY A 220 -11.84 9.29 18.89
#